data_AF-A0A0Q8AHY8-F1
#
_entry.id   AF-A0A0Q8AHY8-F1
#
_cell.length_a   1.000
_cell.length_b   1.000
_cell.length_c   1.000
_cell.angle_alpha   90.00
_cell.angle_beta   90.00
_cell.angle_gamma   90.00
#
_symmetry.space_group_name_H-M   'P 1'
#
loop_
_entity.id
_entity.type
_entity.pdbx_description
1 polymer ?
#
loop_
_entity_poly.entity_id
_entity_poly.type
_entity_poly.pdbx_seq_one_letter_code
_entity_poly.pdbx_strand_id
1 'polypeptide(L)'
;MKALSLLVPLAMLAVVTNASAAEKAPSAAIDRITLMYLNHKIYPNGAVECDSKVVGDRSMVGCWNLTMNGKSAPQVWLYETDKFKPVNGSARQLAETKFANEPDIAVMKLPLPADINVGSAVEGFK
;
A
#
# COMPACT_ATOMS: atom_id res chain seq x y z
N MET A 1 25.84 -61.81 20.40
CA MET A 1 26.71 -60.71 20.83
C MET A 1 26.86 -59.70 19.70
N LYS A 2 26.90 -58.42 20.06
CA LYS A 2 27.17 -57.21 19.25
C LYS A 2 26.01 -56.64 18.42
N ALA A 3 25.33 -55.69 19.06
CA ALA A 3 24.65 -54.57 18.46
C ALA A 3 25.62 -53.65 17.71
N LEU A 4 25.17 -53.01 16.63
CA LEU A 4 25.71 -51.76 16.06
C LEU A 4 24.57 -51.15 15.23
N SER A 5 23.81 -50.22 15.80
CA SER A 5 24.02 -48.76 15.71
C SER A 5 23.20 -48.13 14.58
N LEU A 6 22.18 -47.38 15.01
CA LEU A 6 21.35 -46.45 14.25
C LEU A 6 22.20 -45.47 13.42
N LEU A 7 21.72 -45.14 12.21
CA LEU A 7 21.94 -43.84 11.58
C LEU A 7 20.74 -43.51 10.70
N VAL A 8 19.85 -42.70 11.26
CA VAL A 8 18.75 -42.02 10.56
C VAL A 8 19.37 -40.87 9.76
N PRO A 9 19.17 -40.77 8.43
CA PRO A 9 19.41 -39.52 7.75
C PRO A 9 18.21 -38.61 8.04
N LEU A 10 18.45 -37.55 8.83
CA LEU A 10 17.59 -36.39 8.93
C LEU A 10 17.35 -35.86 7.50
N ALA A 11 16.14 -36.06 6.98
CA ALA A 11 15.68 -35.30 5.83
C ALA A 11 15.57 -33.84 6.28
N MET A 12 16.48 -33.00 5.78
CA MET A 12 16.42 -31.56 5.95
C MET A 12 15.06 -31.05 5.45
N LEU A 13 14.21 -30.60 6.37
CA LEU A 13 13.11 -29.72 6.01
C LEU A 13 13.73 -28.41 5.50
N ALA A 14 13.77 -28.26 4.18
CA ALA A 14 13.94 -26.96 3.56
C ALA A 14 12.71 -26.13 3.92
N VAL A 15 12.83 -25.29 4.94
CA VAL A 15 11.88 -24.22 5.20
C VAL A 15 12.03 -23.24 4.05
N VAL A 16 11.14 -23.34 3.07
CA VAL A 16 10.96 -22.31 2.05
C VAL A 16 10.38 -21.09 2.78
N THR A 17 11.24 -20.20 3.23
CA THR A 17 10.83 -18.85 3.62
C THR A 17 10.48 -18.12 2.32
N ASN A 18 9.22 -18.23 1.89
CA ASN A 18 8.66 -17.32 0.90
C ASN A 18 8.57 -15.94 1.54
N ALA A 19 9.67 -15.19 1.57
CA ALA A 19 9.60 -13.74 1.60
C ALA A 19 9.03 -13.32 0.25
N SER A 20 7.70 -13.18 0.15
CA SER A 20 7.12 -12.59 -1.04
C SER A 20 7.61 -11.14 -1.10
N ALA A 21 8.41 -10.81 -2.09
CA ALA A 21 8.75 -9.42 -2.38
C ALA A 21 7.43 -8.64 -2.54
N ALA A 22 7.32 -7.48 -1.92
CA ALA A 22 6.12 -6.68 -2.06
C ALA A 22 5.93 -6.31 -3.53
N GLU A 23 4.73 -6.55 -4.04
CA GLU A 23 4.37 -6.21 -5.41
C GLU A 23 3.62 -4.88 -5.44
N LYS A 24 3.67 -4.20 -6.59
CA LYS A 24 2.83 -3.03 -6.82
C LYS A 24 1.35 -3.39 -6.72
N ALA A 25 0.52 -2.43 -6.32
CA ALA A 25 -0.92 -2.65 -6.31
C ALA A 25 -1.39 -2.98 -7.74
N PRO A 26 -2.27 -3.98 -7.92
CA PRO A 26 -2.73 -4.36 -9.25
C PRO A 26 -3.48 -3.20 -9.91
N SER A 27 -3.50 -3.15 -11.25
CA SER A 27 -4.19 -2.09 -12.00
C SER A 27 -5.66 -1.94 -11.58
N ALA A 28 -6.36 -3.04 -11.35
CA ALA A 28 -7.73 -3.03 -10.84
C ALA A 28 -7.88 -2.34 -9.48
N ALA A 29 -6.85 -2.32 -8.63
CA ALA A 29 -6.87 -1.53 -7.39
C ALA A 29 -6.69 -0.04 -7.68
N ILE A 30 -5.77 0.31 -8.58
CA ILE A 30 -5.56 1.70 -9.01
C ILE A 30 -6.85 2.28 -9.60
N ASP A 31 -7.56 1.51 -10.42
CA ASP A 31 -8.85 1.90 -11.00
C ASP A 31 -9.89 2.15 -9.91
N ARG A 32 -10.00 1.28 -8.91
CA ARG A 32 -10.95 1.45 -7.79
C ARG A 32 -10.70 2.74 -7.02
N ILE A 33 -9.47 3.02 -6.61
CA ILE A 33 -9.18 4.27 -5.88
C ILE A 33 -9.31 5.51 -6.75
N THR A 34 -8.94 5.43 -8.03
CA THR A 34 -9.17 6.53 -8.98
C THR A 34 -10.66 6.85 -9.10
N LEU A 35 -11.51 5.82 -9.22
CA LEU A 35 -12.97 5.98 -9.25
C LEU A 35 -13.51 6.60 -7.96
N MET A 36 -13.01 6.21 -6.78
CA MET A 36 -13.39 6.85 -5.52
C MET A 36 -13.11 8.37 -5.55
N TYR A 37 -11.92 8.79 -6.00
CA TYR A 37 -11.58 10.22 -6.10
C TYR A 37 -12.48 10.99 -7.05
N LEU A 38 -12.82 10.37 -8.19
CA LEU A 38 -13.72 10.96 -9.19
C LEU A 38 -15.15 11.07 -8.65
N ASN A 39 -15.68 10.01 -8.04
CA ASN A 39 -17.04 9.96 -7.50
C ASN A 39 -17.25 11.00 -6.39
N HIS A 40 -16.25 11.21 -5.54
CA HIS A 40 -16.30 12.19 -4.45
C HIS A 40 -15.85 13.59 -4.86
N LYS A 41 -15.46 13.78 -6.13
CA LYS A 41 -15.00 15.07 -6.68
C LYS A 41 -13.89 15.70 -5.83
N ILE A 42 -12.91 14.89 -5.43
CA ILE A 42 -11.80 15.33 -4.57
C ILE A 42 -10.99 16.45 -5.22
N TYR A 43 -10.79 16.38 -6.53
CA TYR A 43 -10.10 17.39 -7.32
C TYR A 43 -11.05 18.01 -8.35
N PRO A 44 -11.86 19.03 -7.97
CA PRO A 44 -12.87 19.59 -8.87
C PRO A 44 -12.28 20.40 -10.04
N ASN A 45 -11.03 20.85 -9.91
CA ASN A 45 -10.37 21.75 -10.87
C ASN A 45 -9.17 21.11 -11.58
N GLY A 46 -9.15 19.78 -11.72
CA GLY A 46 -8.09 19.07 -12.43
C GLY A 46 -8.39 17.60 -12.63
N ALA A 47 -7.42 16.85 -13.11
CA ALA A 47 -7.55 15.42 -13.31
C ALA A 47 -7.05 14.65 -12.09
N VAL A 48 -7.70 13.53 -11.78
CA VAL A 48 -7.20 12.56 -10.81
C VAL A 48 -6.21 11.66 -11.53
N GLU A 49 -4.99 11.58 -11.02
CA GLU A 49 -4.01 10.58 -11.44
C GLU A 49 -3.56 9.80 -10.20
N CYS A 50 -3.59 8.48 -10.30
CA CYS A 50 -3.11 7.58 -9.27
C CYS A 50 -2.10 6.60 -9.89
N ASP A 51 -1.01 6.33 -9.19
CA ASP A 51 0.00 5.33 -9.59
C ASP A 51 0.38 4.47 -8.38
N SER A 52 0.88 3.27 -8.66
CA SER A 52 1.37 2.34 -7.65
C SER A 52 2.88 2.17 -7.69
N LYS A 53 3.48 2.14 -6.49
CA LYS A 53 4.90 1.89 -6.29
C LYS A 53 5.11 1.01 -5.07
N VAL A 54 6.20 0.27 -5.08
CA VAL A 54 6.70 -0.40 -3.89
C VAL A 54 7.66 0.57 -3.21
N VAL A 55 7.36 0.94 -1.96
CA VAL A 55 8.21 1.80 -1.13
C VAL A 55 8.67 1.00 0.08
N GLY A 56 9.98 0.75 0.18
CA GLY A 56 10.50 -0.26 1.09
C GLY A 56 9.93 -1.63 0.70
N ASP A 57 9.28 -2.30 1.65
CA ASP A 57 8.60 -3.60 1.44
C ASP A 57 7.06 -3.46 1.42
N ARG A 58 6.55 -2.29 1.01
CA ARG A 58 5.10 -1.99 1.07
C ARG A 58 4.56 -1.58 -0.29
N SER A 59 3.43 -2.18 -0.66
CA SER A 59 2.65 -1.79 -1.83
C SER A 59 1.89 -0.50 -1.54
N MET A 60 2.23 0.59 -2.22
CA MET A 60 1.61 1.89 -2.01
C MET A 60 0.98 2.43 -3.28
N VAL A 61 -0.06 3.23 -3.11
CA VAL A 61 -0.71 4.00 -4.16
C VAL A 61 -0.66 5.47 -3.78
N GLY A 62 -0.15 6.30 -4.69
CA GLY A 62 -0.17 7.75 -4.58
C GLY A 62 -1.20 8.30 -5.54
N CYS A 63 -2.07 9.19 -5.06
CA CYS A 63 -3.03 9.92 -5.89
C CYS A 63 -2.79 11.43 -5.77
N TRP A 64 -2.85 12.16 -6.87
CA TRP A 64 -2.66 13.61 -6.90
C TRP A 64 -3.57 14.29 -7.92
N ASN A 65 -3.73 15.59 -7.74
CA ASN A 65 -4.37 16.44 -8.72
C ASN A 65 -3.37 16.80 -9.81
N LEU A 66 -3.68 16.50 -11.06
CA LEU A 66 -2.94 16.94 -12.23
C LEU A 66 -3.63 18.17 -12.82
N THR A 67 -2.92 19.29 -12.86
CA THR A 67 -3.38 20.56 -13.42
C THR A 67 -2.37 21.09 -14.43
N MET A 68 -2.69 22.19 -15.13
CA MET A 68 -1.74 22.87 -16.01
C MET A 68 -0.49 23.40 -15.27
N ASN A 69 -0.60 23.62 -13.96
CA ASN A 69 0.50 24.08 -13.11
C ASN A 69 1.34 22.92 -12.53
N GLY A 70 1.05 21.68 -12.94
CA GLY A 70 1.72 20.48 -12.46
C GLY A 70 0.89 19.64 -11.49
N LYS A 71 1.58 18.74 -10.79
CA LYS A 71 1.01 17.76 -9.85
C LYS A 71 0.97 18.33 -8.43
N SER A 72 -0.14 18.13 -7.72
CA SER A 72 -0.20 18.39 -6.27
C SER A 72 0.69 17.40 -5.50
N ALA A 73 0.93 17.68 -4.22
CA ALA A 73 1.49 16.67 -3.32
C ALA A 73 0.58 15.41 -3.30
N PRO A 74 1.18 14.20 -3.26
CA PRO A 74 0.42 12.96 -3.31
C PRO A 74 -0.30 12.69 -1.99
N GLN A 75 -1.51 12.14 -2.09
CA GLN A 75 -2.21 11.45 -1.02
C GLN A 75 -1.81 9.97 -1.10
N VAL A 76 -1.15 9.46 -0.06
CA VAL A 76 -0.50 8.15 -0.10
C VAL A 76 -1.29 7.13 0.71
N TRP A 77 -1.51 5.98 0.10
CA TRP A 77 -2.28 4.86 0.62
C TRP A 77 -1.44 3.59 0.62
N LEU A 78 -1.44 2.85 1.71
CA LEU A 78 -0.97 1.46 1.74
C LEU A 78 -2.07 0.60 1.13
N TYR A 79 -1.71 -0.22 0.15
CA TYR A 79 -2.59 -1.26 -0.39
C TYR A 79 -2.28 -2.60 0.30
N GLU A 80 -3.22 -3.09 1.10
CA GLU A 80 -3.04 -4.33 1.83
C GLU A 80 -4.40 -5.01 2.00
N THR A 81 -4.48 -6.33 1.78
CA THR A 81 -5.72 -7.12 1.92
C THR A 81 -6.91 -6.50 1.17
N ASP A 82 -6.66 -6.07 -0.07
CA ASP A 82 -7.63 -5.39 -0.94
C ASP A 82 -8.25 -4.09 -0.39
N LYS A 83 -7.59 -3.45 0.58
CA LYS A 83 -7.99 -2.16 1.17
C LYS A 83 -6.92 -1.09 1.05
N PHE A 84 -7.36 0.15 1.02
CA PHE A 84 -6.51 1.34 1.06
C PHE A 84 -6.49 1.91 2.47
N LYS A 85 -5.29 1.96 3.07
CA LYS A 85 -5.07 2.50 4.41
C LYS A 85 -4.28 3.81 4.30
N PRO A 86 -4.71 4.91 4.92
CA PRO A 86 -4.04 6.20 4.76
C PRO A 86 -2.65 6.21 5.40
N VAL A 87 -1.64 6.70 4.67
CA VAL A 87 -0.24 6.79 5.13
C VAL A 87 0.13 8.20 5.58
N ASN A 88 -0.29 9.23 4.84
CA ASN A 88 0.00 10.63 5.18
C ASN A 88 -1.26 11.39 5.63
N GLY A 89 -1.05 12.59 6.18
CA GLY A 89 -2.13 13.38 6.79
C GLY A 89 -3.27 13.72 5.82
N SER A 90 -2.95 14.02 4.56
CA SER A 90 -3.95 14.33 3.53
C SER A 90 -4.79 13.11 3.13
N ALA A 91 -4.18 11.93 3.01
CA ALA A 91 -4.93 10.68 2.81
C ALA A 91 -5.80 10.34 4.02
N ARG A 92 -5.30 10.54 5.25
CA ARG A 92 -6.09 10.29 6.47
C ARG A 92 -7.32 11.19 6.53
N GLN A 93 -7.16 12.47 6.22
CA GLN A 93 -8.29 13.40 6.19
C GLN A 93 -9.38 12.92 5.24
N LEU A 94 -9.03 12.38 4.07
CA LEU A 94 -10.03 11.81 3.15
C LEU A 94 -10.67 10.55 3.71
N ALA A 95 -9.88 9.64 4.27
CA ALA A 95 -10.38 8.40 4.88
C ALA A 95 -11.41 8.67 5.99
N GLU A 96 -11.22 9.74 6.77
CA GLU A 96 -12.09 10.11 7.88
C GLU A 96 -13.28 10.98 7.46
N THR A 97 -13.29 11.51 6.23
CA THR A 97 -14.35 12.42 5.76
C THR A 97 -15.00 11.89 4.49
N LYS A 98 -14.46 12.23 3.32
CA LYS A 98 -15.05 11.94 2.02
C LYS A 98 -15.16 10.45 1.74
N PHE A 99 -14.20 9.66 2.19
CA PHE A 99 -14.18 8.22 1.98
C PHE A 99 -14.58 7.41 3.22
N ALA A 100 -15.16 8.04 4.25
CA ALA A 100 -15.49 7.35 5.51
C ALA A 100 -16.44 6.16 5.35
N ASN A 101 -17.28 6.18 4.30
CA ASN A 101 -18.25 5.13 4.00
C ASN A 101 -17.84 4.25 2.81
N GLU A 102 -16.64 4.45 2.24
CA GLU A 102 -16.16 3.64 1.14
C GLU A 102 -15.75 2.26 1.68
N PRO A 103 -16.28 1.15 1.13
CA PRO A 103 -15.97 -0.19 1.63
C PRO A 103 -14.49 -0.53 1.46
N ASP A 104 -13.79 0.12 0.53
CA ASP A 104 -12.39 -0.14 0.21
C ASP A 104 -11.40 0.66 1.08
N ILE A 105 -11.88 1.58 1.91
CA ILE A 105 -11.04 2.30 2.87
C ILE A 105 -11.01 1.55 4.20
N ALA A 106 -9.79 1.38 4.74
CA ALA A 106 -9.58 0.84 6.06
C ALA A 106 -8.82 1.84 6.95
N VAL A 107 -9.09 1.78 8.25
CA VAL A 107 -8.43 2.63 9.24
C VAL A 107 -6.98 2.18 9.44
N MET A 108 -6.05 3.11 9.33
CA MET A 108 -4.67 2.93 9.76
C MET A 108 -4.55 3.40 11.22
N LYS A 109 -4.32 2.45 12.15
CA LYS A 109 -4.09 2.77 13.56
C LYS A 109 -2.81 3.59 13.72
N LEU A 110 -2.80 4.49 14.70
CA LEU A 110 -1.61 5.21 15.13
C LEU A 110 -1.00 4.56 16.38
N PRO A 111 0.33 4.60 16.54
CA PRO A 111 1.31 5.08 15.56
C PRO A 111 1.35 4.20 14.31
N LEU A 112 1.83 4.75 13.18
CA LEU A 112 2.04 3.95 11.98
C LEU A 112 3.02 2.79 12.28
N PRO A 113 2.92 1.66 11.56
CA PRO A 113 3.94 0.63 11.60
C PRO A 113 5.35 1.22 11.44
N ALA A 114 6.29 0.77 12.25
CA ALA A 114 7.63 1.37 12.36
C ALA A 114 8.43 1.31 11.04
N ASP A 115 8.09 0.39 10.16
CA ASP A 115 8.67 0.21 8.83
C ASP A 115 8.09 1.19 7.79
N ILE A 116 6.99 1.90 8.09
CA ILE A 116 6.42 2.91 7.21
C ILE A 116 6.99 4.29 7.53
N ASN A 117 7.89 4.76 6.67
CA ASN A 117 8.39 6.13 6.70
C ASN A 117 7.56 7.04 5.79
N VAL A 118 6.78 7.97 6.36
CA VAL A 118 5.90 8.88 5.61
C VAL A 118 6.69 9.76 4.62
N GLY A 119 7.87 10.24 5.00
CA GLY A 119 8.69 11.08 4.14
C GLY A 119 9.15 10.33 2.89
N SER A 120 9.66 9.11 3.07
CA SER A 120 10.07 8.23 1.99
C SER A 120 8.90 7.81 1.10
N ALA A 121 7.73 7.58 1.70
CA ALA A 121 6.50 7.30 0.97
C ALA A 121 6.09 8.45 0.06
N VAL A 122 6.08 9.68 0.57
CA VAL A 122 5.73 10.86 -0.23
C VAL A 122 6.78 11.14 -1.30
N GLU A 123 8.07 11.03 -0.97
CA GLU A 123 9.17 11.24 -1.93
C GLU A 123 9.13 10.21 -3.06
N GLY A 124 8.75 8.97 -2.75
CA GLY A 124 8.60 7.91 -3.75
C GLY A 124 7.59 8.25 -4.85
N PHE A 125 6.66 9.18 -4.64
CA PHE A 125 5.63 9.58 -5.61
C PHE A 125 5.82 10.97 -6.23
N LYS A 126 6.95 11.64 -5.95
CA LYS A 126 7.36 12.82 -6.73
C LYS A 126 7.99 12.38 -8.06
#